data_AF-A0A2V9CJS0-F1
#
_entry.id   AF-A0A2V9CJS0-F1
#
_cell.length_a   1.000
_cell.length_b   1.000
_cell.length_c   1.000
_cell.angle_alpha   90.00
_cell.angle_beta   90.00
_cell.angle_gamma   90.00
#
_symmetry.space_group_name_H-M   'P 1'
#
loop_
_entity.id
_entity.type
_entity.pdbx_description
1 polymer ?
#
loop_
_entity_poly.entity_id
_entity_poly.type
_entity_poly.pdbx_seq_one_letter_code
_entity_poly.pdbx_strand_id
1 'polypeptide(L)' 'MASEGPKVKTSVETMAYYNMILTEAIFQLLEEKGLLTRQQVKDRIEKLKTETKLSFQMIQ' A
#
# COMPACT_ATOMS: atom_id res chain seq x y z
N MET A 1 34.66 -6.17 5.50
CA MET A 1 33.65 -6.35 6.56
C MET A 1 32.43 -5.52 6.15
N ALA A 2 31.36 -6.16 5.68
CA ALA A 2 30.14 -5.44 5.32
C ALA A 2 29.39 -5.11 6.61
N SER A 3 29.24 -3.83 6.93
CA SER A 3 28.42 -3.38 8.06
C SER A 3 26.97 -3.74 7.78
N GLU A 4 26.43 -4.74 8.49
CA GLU A 4 25.00 -4.97 8.54
C GLU A 4 24.33 -3.67 9.03
N GLY A 5 23.53 -3.04 8.17
CA GLY A 5 22.74 -1.87 8.55
C GLY A 5 21.79 -2.20 9.71
N PRO A 6 21.20 -1.17 10.36
CA PRO A 6 20.35 -1.37 11.52
C PRO A 6 19.20 -2.35 11.20
N LYS A 7 19.14 -3.47 11.93
CA LYS A 7 18.06 -4.46 11.83
C LYS A 7 16.76 -3.86 12.40
N VAL A 8 15.91 -3.35 11.51
CA VAL A 8 14.57 -2.88 11.88
C VAL A 8 13.71 -4.09 12.25
N LYS A 9 13.37 -4.24 13.54
CA LYS A 9 12.38 -5.20 13.99
C LYS A 9 10.99 -4.65 13.68
N THR A 10 10.37 -5.19 12.64
CA THR A 10 8.97 -4.91 12.30
C THR A 10 8.23 -6.24 12.10
N SER A 11 6.94 -6.27 12.38
CA SER A 11 6.13 -7.45 12.11
C SER A 11 5.80 -7.52 10.61
N VAL A 12 5.57 -8.73 10.11
CA VAL A 12 5.11 -8.95 8.72
C VAL A 12 3.81 -8.18 8.47
N GLU A 13 2.94 -8.13 9.47
CA GLU A 13 1.69 -7.38 9.44
C GLU A 13 1.93 -5.87 9.28
N THR A 14 2.82 -5.28 10.08
CA THR A 14 3.18 -3.85 9.94
C THR A 14 3.75 -3.54 8.57
N MET A 15 4.61 -4.39 8.01
CA MET A 15 5.09 -4.24 6.63
C MET A 15 3.95 -4.28 5.61
N ALA A 16 2.98 -5.18 5.78
CA ALA A 16 1.84 -5.30 4.89
C ALA A 16 0.96 -4.04 4.92
N TYR A 17 0.73 -3.46 6.11
CA TYR A 17 0.05 -2.17 6.26
C TYR A 17 0.78 -1.04 5.52
N TYR A 18 2.09 -0.90 5.72
CA TYR A 18 2.88 0.13 5.03
C TYR A 18 2.84 -0.02 3.51
N ASN A 19 3.01 -1.25 3.02
CA ASN A 19 3.00 -1.52 1.58
C ASN A 19 1.65 -1.17 0.95
N MET A 20 0.55 -1.43 1.66
CA MET A 20 -0.77 -1.08 1.16
C MET A 20 -0.98 0.43 1.10
N ILE A 21 -0.63 1.17 2.16
CA ILE A 21 -0.73 2.65 2.18
C ILE A 21 0.08 3.24 1.02
N LEU A 22 1.30 2.75 0.82
CA LEU A 22 2.16 3.22 -0.27
C LEU A 22 1.54 2.91 -1.65
N THR A 23 0.95 1.72 -1.79
CA THR A 23 0.29 1.29 -3.03
C THR A 23 -0.95 2.14 -3.33
N GLU A 24 -1.77 2.45 -2.33
CA GLU A 24 -2.92 3.35 -2.47
C GLU A 24 -2.48 4.75 -2.92
N ALA A 25 -1.43 5.30 -2.30
CA ALA A 25 -0.88 6.61 -2.66
C ALA A 25 -0.35 6.64 -4.10
N ILE A 26 0.31 5.57 -4.56
CA ILE A 26 0.75 5.45 -5.96
C ILE A 26 -0.44 5.48 -6.91
N PHE A 27 -1.51 4.72 -6.62
CA PHE A 27 -2.68 4.72 -7.50
C PHE A 27 -3.38 6.08 -7.56
N GLN A 28 -3.49 6.78 -6.43
CA GLN A 28 -4.01 8.15 -6.39
C GLN A 28 -3.16 9.10 -7.23
N LEU A 29 -1.82 9.04 -7.13
CA LEU A 29 -0.93 9.85 -7.97
C LEU A 29 -1.09 9.56 -9.47
N LEU A 30 -1.33 8.29 -9.83
CA LEU A 30 -1.58 7.89 -11.21
C LEU A 30 -2.92 8.42 -11.73
N GLU A 31 -3.94 8.51 -10.87
CA GLU A 31 -5.21 9.20 -11.18
C GLU A 31 -4.98 10.70 -11.39
N GLU A 32 -4.27 11.36 -10.49
CA GLU A 32 -3.96 12.80 -10.59
C GLU A 32 -3.21 13.14 -11.88
N LYS A 33 -2.35 12.23 -12.35
CA LYS A 33 -1.62 12.37 -13.63
C LYS A 33 -2.47 12.02 -14.86
N GLY A 34 -3.72 11.61 -14.68
CA GLY A 34 -4.63 11.20 -15.75
C GLY A 34 -4.25 9.86 -16.41
N LEU A 35 -3.37 9.08 -15.78
CA LEU A 35 -2.93 7.77 -16.29
C LEU A 35 -3.92 6.66 -15.94
N LEU A 36 -4.69 6.86 -14.88
CA LEU A 36 -5.79 6.00 -14.47
C LEU A 36 -7.05 6.83 -14.23
N THR A 37 -8.21 6.22 -14.42
CA THR A 37 -9.47 6.80 -13.95
C THR A 37 -9.67 6.50 -12.48
N ARG A 38 -10.45 7.35 -11.80
CA ARG A 38 -10.86 7.13 -10.41
C ARG A 38 -11.47 5.76 -10.17
N GLN A 39 -12.26 5.26 -11.12
CA GLN A 39 -12.87 3.93 -11.03
C GLN A 39 -11.82 2.82 -11.10
N GLN A 40 -10.84 2.93 -12.02
CA GLN A 40 -9.75 1.96 -12.11
C GLN A 40 -8.90 1.91 -10.83
N VAL A 41 -8.67 3.06 -10.19
CA VAL A 41 -8.00 3.13 -8.88
C VAL A 41 -8.83 2.41 -7.81
N LYS A 42 -10.13 2.70 -7.72
CA LYS A 42 -11.03 2.08 -6.76
C LYS A 42 -11.05 0.56 -6.89
N ASP A 43 -11.24 0.05 -8.11
CA ASP A 43 -11.33 -1.40 -8.36
C ASP A 43 -10.03 -2.11 -7.99
N ARG A 44 -8.88 -1.49 -8.27
CA ARG A 44 -7.56 -2.05 -7.92
C ARG A 44 -7.32 -2.09 -6.41
N ILE A 45 -7.69 -1.02 -5.70
CA ILE A 45 -7.56 -0.96 -4.24
C ILE A 45 -8.49 -2.00 -3.58
N GLU A 46 -9.74 -2.12 -4.02
CA GLU A 46 -10.69 -3.12 -3.48
C GLU A 46 -10.21 -4.55 -3.70
N LYS A 47 -9.68 -4.85 -4.90
CA LYS A 47 -9.07 -6.15 -5.18
C LYS A 47 -7.90 -6.45 -4.24
N LEU A 48 -6.99 -5.49 -4.05
CA LEU A 48 -5.84 -5.63 -3.16
C LEU A 48 -6.26 -5.85 -1.71
N LYS A 49 -7.26 -5.12 -1.20
CA LYS A 49 -7.81 -5.32 0.15
C LYS A 49 -8.37 -6.74 0.33
N THR A 50 -9.08 -7.24 -0.69
CA THR A 50 -9.67 -8.57 -0.68
C THR A 50 -8.60 -9.67 -0.65
N GLU A 51 -7.57 -9.54 -1.47
CA GLU A 51 -6.49 -10.53 -1.59
C GLU A 51 -5.58 -10.56 -0.35
N THR A 52 -5.31 -9.40 0.25
CA THR A 52 -4.43 -9.29 1.42
C THR A 52 -5.11 -9.68 2.74
N LYS A 53 -6.46 -9.74 2.78
CA LYS A 53 -7.26 -10.03 3.99
C LYS A 53 -6.92 -9.12 5.19
N LEU A 54 -6.33 -7.96 4.93
CA LEU A 54 -5.97 -6.99 5.95
C LEU A 54 -7.20 -6.13 6.29
N SER A 55 -7.51 -6.01 7.57
CA SER A 55 -8.58 -5.12 8.05
C SER A 55 -8.02 -3.71 8.19
N PHE A 56 -8.15 -2.89 7.15
CA PHE A 56 -7.76 -1.48 7.21
C PHE A 56 -8.82 -0.66 7.94
N GLN A 57 -8.48 -0.08 9.09
CA GLN A 57 -9.14 1.13 9.55
C GLN A 57 -8.54 2.30 8.76
N MET A 58 -9.28 2.83 7.78
CA MET A 58 -8.88 4.10 7.17
C MET A 58 -8.94 5.16 8.25
N ILE A 59 -7.79 5.72 8.63
CA ILE A 59 -7.75 6.96 9.40
C ILE A 59 -8.18 8.05 8.41
N GLN A 60 -9.44 8.45 8.51
CA GLN A 60 -10.02 9.57 7.75
C GLN A 60 -9.45 10.89 8.25
#